data_AF-A0A147HR77-F1
#
_entry.id   AF-A0A147HR77-F1
#
_cell.length_a   1.000
_cell.length_b   1.000
_cell.length_c   1.000
_cell.angle_alpha   90.00
_cell.angle_beta   90.00
_cell.angle_gamma   90.00
#
_symmetry.space_group_name_H-M   'P 1'
#
loop_
_entity.id
_entity.type
_entity.pdbx_description
1 polymer ?
#
loop_
_entity_poly.entity_id
_entity_poly.type
_entity_poly.pdbx_seq_one_letter_code
_entity_poly.pdbx_strand_id
1 'polypeptide(L)'
;HFGGKNVTRDLYAQMIDEVARHVAPFAAGHGRVLRDMHMLGTSGTVTTLAGVFLNLSRYDRRRIDGIWMTDCDVTATIQMLLGMSYEARVNNRCLSVERADLVLAGCAILDAIRNAFPMPRLRVADRGLREGMLVEMMREDGALRAC
;
A
#
# COMPACT_ATOMS: atom_id res chain seq x y z
N HIS A 1 9.94 -17.00 -8.07
CA HIS A 1 10.36 -15.63 -8.40
C HIS A 1 9.43 -15.10 -9.47
N PHE A 2 8.57 -14.14 -9.16
CA PHE A 2 7.52 -13.67 -10.07
C PHE A 2 7.96 -12.57 -11.06
N GLY A 3 9.14 -11.97 -10.86
CA GLY A 3 9.56 -10.81 -11.67
C GLY A 3 8.67 -9.58 -11.46
N GLY A 4 8.85 -8.56 -12.29
CA GLY A 4 8.14 -7.27 -12.15
C GLY A 4 7.83 -6.50 -13.44
N LYS A 5 8.52 -6.83 -14.54
CA LYS A 5 8.31 -6.20 -15.85
C LYS A 5 7.04 -6.69 -16.56
N ASN A 6 6.91 -8.01 -16.71
CA ASN A 6 5.80 -8.65 -17.43
C ASN A 6 4.90 -9.41 -16.45
N VAL A 7 4.05 -8.67 -15.74
CA VAL A 7 3.11 -9.26 -14.78
C VAL A 7 1.75 -9.40 -15.46
N THR A 8 1.36 -10.63 -15.78
CA THR A 8 0.02 -10.93 -16.28
C THR A 8 -1.00 -10.98 -15.13
N ARG A 9 -2.29 -10.99 -15.46
CA ARG A 9 -3.36 -11.16 -14.46
C ARG A 9 -3.24 -12.47 -13.71
N ASP A 10 -2.91 -13.56 -14.40
CA ASP A 10 -2.71 -14.87 -13.79
C ASP A 10 -1.50 -14.89 -12.87
N LEU A 11 -0.39 -14.27 -13.28
CA LEU A 11 0.80 -14.16 -12.45
C LEU A 11 0.53 -13.30 -11.21
N TYR A 12 -0.23 -12.22 -11.36
CA TYR A 12 -0.67 -11.37 -10.27
C TYR A 12 -1.56 -12.13 -9.28
N ALA A 13 -2.51 -12.95 -9.76
CA ALA A 13 -3.33 -13.81 -8.91
C ALA A 13 -2.47 -14.83 -8.14
N GLN A 14 -1.47 -15.44 -8.78
CA GLN A 14 -0.53 -16.34 -8.11
C GLN A 14 0.29 -15.63 -7.02
N MET A 15 0.68 -14.36 -7.23
CA MET A 15 1.34 -13.57 -6.18
C MET A 15 0.42 -13.37 -4.97
N ILE A 16 -0.88 -13.07 -5.21
CA ILE A 16 -1.86 -12.92 -4.13
C ILE A 16 -2.01 -14.24 -3.37
N ASP A 17 -2.17 -15.37 -4.06
CA ASP A 17 -2.33 -16.69 -3.45
C ASP A 17 -1.09 -17.08 -2.62
N GLU A 18 0.11 -16.72 -3.09
CA GLU A 18 1.34 -16.93 -2.32
C GLU A 18 1.36 -16.12 -1.03
N VAL A 19 1.05 -14.82 -1.09
CA VAL A 19 1.03 -13.97 0.10
C VAL A 19 -0.09 -14.38 1.06
N ALA A 20 -1.25 -14.78 0.53
CA ALA A 20 -2.39 -15.22 1.33
C ALA A 20 -2.02 -16.39 2.25
N ARG A 21 -1.17 -17.33 1.80
CA ARG A 21 -0.65 -18.42 2.65
C ARG A 21 0.14 -17.92 3.86
N HIS A 22 0.86 -16.81 3.72
CA HIS A 22 1.62 -16.19 4.81
C HIS A 22 0.74 -15.34 5.74
N VAL A 23 -0.31 -14.70 5.21
CA VAL A 23 -1.24 -13.87 5.98
C VAL A 23 -2.26 -14.71 6.76
N ALA A 24 -2.64 -15.88 6.24
CA ALA A 24 -3.70 -16.72 6.79
C ALA A 24 -3.55 -17.06 8.29
N PRO A 25 -2.36 -17.46 8.80
CA PRO A 25 -2.20 -17.74 10.24
C PRO A 25 -2.49 -16.53 11.13
N PHE A 26 -2.06 -15.35 10.71
CA PHE A 26 -2.31 -14.10 11.44
C PHE A 26 -3.79 -13.71 11.38
N ALA A 27 -4.40 -13.81 10.19
CA ALA A 27 -5.81 -13.53 9.98
C ALA A 27 -6.74 -14.46 10.77
N ALA A 28 -6.38 -15.74 10.92
CA ALA A 28 -7.15 -16.69 11.74
C ALA A 28 -7.24 -16.25 13.21
N GLY A 29 -6.19 -15.62 13.75
CA GLY A 29 -6.17 -15.09 15.12
C GLY A 29 -6.83 -13.72 15.29
N HIS A 30 -6.78 -12.86 14.26
CA HIS A 30 -7.08 -11.43 14.42
C HIS A 30 -8.23 -10.91 13.52
N GLY A 31 -8.77 -11.72 12.61
CA GLY A 31 -9.75 -11.30 11.60
C GLY A 31 -11.22 -11.30 12.05
N ARG A 32 -11.53 -11.64 13.31
CA ARG A 32 -12.90 -11.91 13.77
C ARG A 32 -13.69 -10.68 14.21
N VAL A 33 -13.01 -9.58 14.59
CA VAL A 33 -13.64 -8.34 15.06
C VAL A 33 -13.05 -7.15 14.33
N LEU A 34 -13.66 -6.81 13.18
CA LEU A 34 -13.21 -5.72 12.29
C LEU A 34 -14.22 -4.56 12.20
N ARG A 35 -15.33 -4.64 12.95
CA ARG A 35 -16.38 -3.61 12.93
C ARG A 35 -15.80 -2.27 13.38
N ASP A 36 -16.17 -1.20 12.68
CA ASP A 36 -15.73 0.18 12.91
C ASP A 36 -14.21 0.42 12.80
N MET A 37 -13.47 -0.54 12.25
CA MET A 37 -12.06 -0.40 11.93
C MET A 37 -11.86 0.08 10.49
N HIS A 38 -10.66 0.59 10.23
CA HIS A 38 -10.18 0.88 8.89
C HIS A 38 -8.73 0.46 8.75
N MET A 39 -8.28 0.27 7.52
CA MET A 39 -6.88 -0.04 7.25
C MET A 39 -6.07 1.26 7.22
N LEU A 40 -4.90 1.25 7.85
CA LEU A 40 -3.91 2.32 7.73
C LEU A 40 -2.70 1.77 6.97
N GLY A 41 -2.40 2.34 5.81
CA GLY A 41 -1.28 1.90 4.98
C GLY A 41 -0.14 2.93 4.99
N THR A 42 1.03 2.53 5.49
CA THR A 42 2.15 3.45 5.78
C THR A 42 3.41 3.25 4.93
N SER A 43 3.28 2.65 3.74
CA SER A 43 4.40 2.19 2.92
C SER A 43 4.42 2.80 1.52
N GLY A 44 5.59 2.74 0.86
CA GLY A 44 5.83 3.22 -0.49
C GLY A 44 4.83 2.70 -1.52
N THR A 45 4.35 1.45 -1.40
CA THR A 45 3.29 0.92 -2.28
C THR A 45 2.00 1.71 -2.14
N VAL A 46 1.54 1.92 -0.91
CA VAL A 46 0.27 2.60 -0.61
C VAL A 46 0.36 4.08 -1.00
N THR A 47 1.49 4.74 -0.72
CA THR A 47 1.69 6.14 -1.10
C THR A 47 1.84 6.31 -2.62
N THR A 48 2.38 5.30 -3.31
CA THR A 48 2.40 5.27 -4.78
C THR A 48 0.99 5.12 -5.35
N LEU A 49 0.18 4.18 -4.83
CA LEU A 49 -1.22 4.02 -5.23
C LEU A 49 -2.01 5.32 -5.01
N ALA A 50 -1.83 5.99 -3.86
CA ALA A 50 -2.43 7.30 -3.61
C ALA A 50 -2.06 8.34 -4.66
N GLY A 51 -0.78 8.42 -5.03
CA GLY A 51 -0.31 9.35 -6.04
C GLY A 51 -0.89 9.07 -7.42
N VAL A 52 -1.02 7.81 -7.80
CA VAL A 52 -1.67 7.39 -9.06
C VAL A 52 -3.17 7.69 -9.03
N PHE A 53 -3.85 7.34 -7.93
CA PHE A 53 -5.27 7.61 -7.72
C PHE A 53 -5.60 9.10 -7.83
N LEU A 54 -4.76 9.96 -7.25
CA LEU A 54 -4.89 11.42 -7.32
C LEU A 54 -4.39 12.01 -8.66
N ASN A 55 -3.90 11.18 -9.58
CA ASN A 55 -3.31 11.55 -10.86
C ASN A 55 -2.23 12.64 -10.71
N LEU A 56 -1.33 12.47 -9.75
CA LEU A 56 -0.28 13.44 -9.48
C LEU A 56 0.80 13.39 -10.56
N SER A 57 1.28 14.55 -10.99
CA SER A 57 2.39 14.68 -11.94
C SER A 57 3.77 14.37 -11.32
N ARG A 58 3.83 14.23 -9.99
CA ARG A 58 4.98 13.79 -9.20
C ARG A 58 4.50 13.47 -7.78
N TYR A 59 5.30 12.73 -7.03
CA TYR A 59 5.05 12.49 -5.61
C TYR A 59 4.91 13.82 -4.84
N ASP A 60 3.80 13.98 -4.12
CA ASP A 60 3.54 15.12 -3.23
C ASP A 60 2.92 14.63 -1.91
N ARG A 61 3.77 14.54 -0.89
CA ARG A 61 3.38 14.11 0.46
C ARG A 61 2.19 14.89 1.02
N ARG A 62 2.10 16.20 0.76
CA ARG A 62 1.03 17.05 1.33
C ARG A 62 -0.34 16.69 0.78
N ARG A 63 -0.37 16.13 -0.43
CA ARG A 63 -1.59 15.66 -1.09
C ARG A 63 -1.89 14.19 -0.80
N ILE A 64 -0.87 13.39 -0.53
CA ILE A 64 -0.99 11.95 -0.30
C ILE A 64 -1.29 11.62 1.17
N ASP A 65 -0.65 12.29 2.11
CA ASP A 65 -0.76 11.96 3.54
C ASP A 65 -2.18 12.21 4.06
N GLY A 66 -2.78 11.21 4.68
CA GLY A 66 -4.08 11.28 5.31
C GLY A 66 -5.30 11.07 4.39
N ILE A 67 -5.10 10.87 3.09
CA ILE A 67 -6.23 10.62 2.17
C ILE A 67 -6.94 9.30 2.48
N TRP A 68 -8.20 9.24 2.08
CA TRP A 68 -9.00 8.03 2.10
C TRP A 68 -9.15 7.47 0.70
N MET A 69 -9.04 6.15 0.58
CA MET A 69 -9.37 5.38 -0.62
C MET A 69 -10.38 4.31 -0.24
N THR A 70 -11.46 4.18 -0.98
CA THR A 70 -12.39 3.06 -0.83
C THR A 70 -11.76 1.78 -1.37
N ASP A 71 -12.32 0.63 -1.00
CA ASP A 71 -11.94 -0.66 -1.59
C ASP A 71 -11.97 -0.61 -3.13
N CYS A 72 -13.02 -0.01 -3.71
CA CYS A 72 -13.15 0.17 -5.15
C CYS A 72 -12.05 1.06 -5.74
N ASP A 73 -11.67 2.15 -5.06
CA ASP A 73 -10.61 3.06 -5.52
C ASP A 73 -9.25 2.35 -5.58
N VAL A 74 -8.91 1.59 -4.53
CA VAL A 74 -7.66 0.83 -4.47
C VAL A 74 -7.65 -0.22 -5.58
N THR A 75 -8.74 -1.00 -5.72
CA THR A 75 -8.88 -2.00 -6.78
C THR A 75 -8.73 -1.38 -8.16
N ALA A 76 -9.45 -0.29 -8.46
CA ALA A 76 -9.37 0.39 -9.75
C ALA A 76 -7.95 0.90 -10.07
N THR A 77 -7.26 1.45 -9.07
CA THR A 77 -5.89 1.96 -9.20
C THR A 77 -4.90 0.82 -9.50
N ILE A 78 -5.04 -0.31 -8.79
CA ILE A 78 -4.23 -1.52 -9.05
C ILE A 78 -4.49 -2.05 -10.46
N GLN A 79 -5.76 -2.13 -10.88
CA GLN A 79 -6.11 -2.60 -12.22
C GLN A 79 -5.56 -1.72 -13.33
N MET A 80 -5.52 -0.40 -13.10
CA MET A 80 -4.87 0.55 -14.00
C MET A 80 -3.36 0.25 -14.13
N LEU A 81 -2.65 0.06 -13.01
CA LEU A 81 -1.22 -0.26 -13.02
C LEU A 81 -0.91 -1.62 -13.65
N LEU A 82 -1.79 -2.60 -13.44
CA LEU A 82 -1.68 -3.95 -14.02
C LEU A 82 -1.91 -3.94 -15.53
N GLY A 83 -2.74 -3.01 -16.04
CA GLY A 83 -2.95 -2.78 -17.47
C GLY A 83 -1.84 -1.97 -18.16
N MET A 84 -0.94 -1.34 -17.41
CA MET A 84 0.20 -0.61 -17.96
C MET A 84 1.32 -1.57 -18.38
N SER A 85 2.01 -1.25 -19.48
CA SER A 85 3.30 -1.84 -19.79
C SER A 85 4.36 -1.41 -18.76
N TYR A 86 5.46 -2.16 -18.66
CA TYR A 86 6.58 -1.77 -17.80
C TYR A 86 7.09 -0.35 -18.13
N GLU A 87 7.23 -0.03 -19.42
CA GLU A 87 7.66 1.29 -19.88
C GLU A 87 6.67 2.39 -19.47
N ALA A 88 5.35 2.12 -19.57
CA ALA A 88 4.34 3.05 -19.11
C ALA A 88 4.39 3.28 -17.59
N ARG A 89 4.67 2.22 -16.80
CA ARG A 89 4.90 2.35 -15.34
C ARG A 89 6.14 3.17 -15.02
N VAL A 90 7.25 2.95 -15.73
CA VAL A 90 8.49 3.72 -15.58
C VAL A 90 8.28 5.20 -15.95
N ASN A 91 7.48 5.48 -16.97
CA ASN A 91 7.16 6.84 -17.42
C ASN A 91 6.08 7.52 -16.58
N ASN A 92 5.41 6.80 -15.68
CA ASN A 92 4.47 7.39 -14.75
C ASN A 92 5.26 8.22 -13.72
N ARG A 93 5.14 9.54 -13.82
CA ARG A 93 5.95 10.49 -13.03
C ARG A 93 5.73 10.41 -11.52
N CYS A 94 4.67 9.75 -11.06
CA CYS A 94 4.44 9.52 -9.63
C CYS A 94 5.11 8.23 -9.11
N LEU A 95 5.57 7.36 -10.02
CA LEU A 95 6.36 6.17 -9.71
C LEU A 95 7.84 6.48 -9.94
N SER A 96 8.71 6.13 -9.00
CA SER A 96 10.14 6.10 -9.29
C SER A 96 10.48 4.89 -10.15
N VAL A 97 11.55 4.99 -10.95
CA VAL A 97 12.02 3.89 -11.81
C VAL A 97 12.23 2.60 -11.02
N GLU A 98 12.85 2.69 -9.85
CA GLU A 98 13.09 1.56 -8.94
C GLU A 98 11.79 0.88 -8.49
N ARG A 99 10.70 1.66 -8.34
CA ARG A 99 9.40 1.14 -7.92
C ARG A 99 8.62 0.51 -9.07
N ALA A 100 8.89 0.88 -10.33
CA ALA A 100 8.11 0.39 -11.47
C ALA A 100 8.18 -1.15 -11.64
N ASP A 101 9.29 -1.76 -11.22
CA ASP A 101 9.47 -3.22 -11.22
C ASP A 101 8.72 -3.89 -10.06
N LEU A 102 8.71 -3.29 -8.87
CA LEU A 102 8.20 -3.93 -7.66
C LEU A 102 6.77 -3.53 -7.27
N VAL A 103 6.21 -2.48 -7.87
CA VAL A 103 4.92 -1.90 -7.46
C VAL A 103 3.79 -2.94 -7.51
N LEU A 104 3.76 -3.79 -8.53
CA LEU A 104 2.72 -4.81 -8.66
C LEU A 104 2.84 -5.93 -7.61
N ALA A 105 4.06 -6.36 -7.27
CA ALA A 105 4.25 -7.29 -6.16
C ALA A 105 3.79 -6.68 -4.84
N GLY A 106 4.09 -5.39 -4.61
CA GLY A 106 3.56 -4.65 -3.47
C GLY A 106 2.03 -4.56 -3.46
N CYS A 107 1.41 -4.34 -4.62
CA CYS A 107 -0.04 -4.34 -4.76
C CYS A 107 -0.63 -5.72 -4.46
N ALA A 108 0.00 -6.81 -4.91
CA ALA A 108 -0.45 -8.17 -4.60
C ALA A 108 -0.42 -8.46 -3.09
N ILE A 109 0.61 -7.96 -2.39
CA ILE A 109 0.67 -8.04 -0.92
C ILE A 109 -0.50 -7.27 -0.29
N LEU A 110 -0.75 -6.04 -0.76
CA LEU A 110 -1.86 -5.23 -0.26
C LEU A 110 -3.22 -5.92 -0.50
N ASP A 111 -3.45 -6.48 -1.69
CA ASP A 111 -4.70 -7.18 -2.01
C ASP A 111 -4.86 -8.46 -1.19
N ALA A 112 -3.80 -9.23 -0.95
CA ALA A 112 -3.86 -10.38 -0.05
C ALA A 112 -4.24 -9.97 1.39
N ILE A 113 -3.70 -8.86 1.89
CA ILE A 113 -4.06 -8.30 3.21
C ILE A 113 -5.51 -7.80 3.23
N ARG A 114 -5.95 -7.07 2.18
CA ARG A 114 -7.34 -6.59 2.05
C ARG A 114 -8.35 -7.72 1.98
N ASN A 115 -8.02 -8.81 1.29
CA ASN A 115 -8.87 -9.99 1.22
C ASN A 115 -8.99 -10.70 2.58
N ALA A 116 -7.90 -10.75 3.35
CA ALA A 116 -7.90 -11.33 4.69
C ALA A 116 -8.60 -10.44 5.73
N PHE A 117 -8.58 -9.12 5.53
CA PHE A 117 -9.17 -8.11 6.41
C PHE A 117 -10.05 -7.15 5.60
N PRO A 118 -11.26 -7.57 5.22
CA PRO A 118 -12.15 -6.78 4.37
C PRO A 118 -12.64 -5.54 5.15
N MET A 119 -12.03 -4.40 4.84
CA MET A 119 -12.35 -3.10 5.41
C MET A 119 -12.91 -2.17 4.33
N PRO A 120 -13.88 -1.30 4.65
CA PRO A 120 -14.51 -0.45 3.63
C PRO A 120 -13.56 0.59 3.03
N ARG A 121 -12.52 1.00 3.78
CA ARG A 121 -11.61 2.07 3.38
C ARG A 121 -10.19 1.85 3.90
N LEU A 122 -9.23 2.34 3.12
CA LEU A 122 -7.81 2.47 3.42
C LEU A 122 -7.49 3.95 3.64
N ARG A 123 -6.86 4.28 4.76
CA ARG A 123 -6.23 5.58 4.99
C ARG A 123 -4.76 5.48 4.66
N VAL A 124 -4.25 6.44 3.91
CA VAL A 124 -2.83 6.51 3.58
C VAL A 124 -2.12 7.34 4.63
N ALA A 125 -1.01 6.82 5.16
CA ALA A 125 -0.09 7.59 5.98
C ALA A 125 1.27 7.61 5.29
N ASP A 126 1.83 8.78 5.07
CA ASP A 126 3.19 8.89 4.55
C ASP A 126 4.23 8.92 5.69
N ARG A 127 3.75 9.20 6.91
CA ARG A 127 4.51 9.04 8.15
C ARG A 127 4.58 7.57 8.53
N GLY A 128 5.77 7.09 8.84
CA GLY A 128 5.99 5.68 9.17
C GLY A 128 7.03 5.52 10.27
N LEU A 129 7.87 4.50 10.11
CA LEU A 129 8.85 4.09 11.12
C LEU A 129 9.78 5.23 11.55
N ARG A 130 10.26 6.05 10.61
CA ARG A 130 11.21 7.13 10.92
C ARG A 130 10.58 8.16 11.85
N GLU A 131 9.37 8.61 11.54
CA GLU A 131 8.64 9.54 12.40
C GLU A 131 8.25 8.90 13.73
N GLY A 132 7.88 7.61 13.74
CA GLY A 132 7.60 6.87 14.97
C GLY A 132 8.81 6.80 15.90
N MET A 133 9.99 6.46 15.36
CA MET A 133 11.25 6.44 16.13
C MET A 133 11.61 7.81 16.68
N LEU A 134 11.46 8.87 15.87
CA LEU A 134 11.72 10.23 16.34
C LEU A 134 10.80 10.63 17.49
N VAL A 135 9.50 10.36 17.37
CA VAL A 135 8.52 10.63 18.44
C VAL A 135 8.87 9.87 19.71
N GLU A 136 9.32 8.62 19.59
CA GLU A 136 9.74 7.82 20.75
C GLU A 136 10.98 8.43 21.43
N MET A 137 12.02 8.77 20.67
CA MET A 137 13.22 9.43 21.22
C MET A 137 12.87 10.79 21.89
N MET A 138 11.95 11.56 21.30
CA MET A 138 11.50 12.84 21.89
C MET A 138 10.68 12.65 23.17
N ARG A 139 9.97 11.53 23.32
CA ARG A 139 9.28 11.18 24.57
C ARG A 139 10.28 10.77 25.65
N GLU A 140 11.26 9.95 25.29
CA GLU A 140 12.35 9.53 26.20
C GLU A 140 13.16 10.73 26.72
N ASP A 141 13.42 11.72 25.87
CA ASP A 141 14.13 12.96 26.22
C ASP A 141 13.23 14.00 26.93
N GLY A 142 11.94 13.71 27.13
CA GLY A 142 10.99 14.62 27.78
C GLY A 142 10.58 15.85 26.96
N ALA A 143 11.03 15.95 25.70
CA ALA A 143 10.67 17.02 24.77
C ALA A 143 9.18 16.97 24.37
N LEU A 144 8.59 15.76 24.37
CA LEU A 144 7.15 15.54 24.25
C LEU A 144 6.60 14.99 25.56
N ARG A 145 5.68 15.70 26.21
CA ARG A 145 4.93 15.16 27.35
C ARG A 145 4.05 14.01 26.86
N ALA A 146 4.03 12.91 27.60
CA ALA A 146 3.04 11.85 27.39
C ALA A 146 1.62 12.46 27.49
N CYS A 147 0.78 12.20 26.49
CA CYS A 147 -0.65 12.48 26.56
C CYS A 147 -1.33 11.43 27.44
#